data_AF-A0A6N2YJJ9-F1
#
_entry.id   AF-A0A6N2YJJ9-F1
#
_cell.length_a   1.000
_cell.length_b   1.000
_cell.length_c   1.000
_cell.angle_alpha   90.00
_cell.angle_beta   90.00
_cell.angle_gamma   90.00
#
_symmetry.space_group_name_H-M   'P 1'
#
loop_
_entity.id
_entity.type
_entity.pdbx_description
1 polymer ?
#
loop_
_entity_poly.entity_id
_entity_poly.type
_entity_poly.pdbx_seq_one_letter_code
_entity_poly.pdbx_strand_id
1 'polypeptide(L)'
;MRVIDRLLDIMEKKGITAYKVAQDTGIKQSSFSNWKKGVEPPASKIEILFKYLEVTPNEIYGYDQTQNLLNEPQKEMISIMEDMEEREQWKAVGIIENYSQNIKSEVEK
;
A
#
# COMPACT_ATOMS: atom_id res chain seq x y z
N MET A 1 2.24 -6.47 -12.33
CA MET A 1 3.19 -5.40 -11.92
C MET A 1 4.35 -6.08 -11.22
N ARG A 2 5.61 -5.90 -11.66
CA ARG A 2 6.76 -6.53 -11.00
C ARG A 2 7.26 -5.62 -9.88
N VAL A 3 7.85 -6.22 -8.85
CA VAL A 3 8.49 -5.50 -7.72
C VAL A 3 9.47 -4.44 -8.23
N ILE A 4 10.24 -4.80 -9.26
CA ILE A 4 11.22 -3.87 -9.81
C ILE A 4 10.59 -2.64 -10.47
N ASP A 5 9.43 -2.78 -11.11
CA ASP A 5 8.75 -1.65 -11.76
C ASP A 5 8.42 -0.58 -10.69
N ARG A 6 7.88 -1.02 -9.55
CA ARG A 6 7.54 -0.13 -8.43
C ARG A 6 8.78 0.52 -7.78
N LEU A 7 9.87 -0.23 -7.64
CA LEU A 7 11.13 0.30 -7.10
C LEU A 7 11.74 1.37 -8.02
N LEU A 8 11.64 1.17 -9.33
CA LEU A 8 12.10 2.15 -10.32
C LEU A 8 11.24 3.42 -10.28
N ASP A 9 9.93 3.31 -10.12
CA ASP A 9 9.05 4.47 -9.94
C ASP A 9 9.40 5.27 -8.67
N ILE A 10 9.72 4.59 -7.57
CA ILE A 10 10.14 5.23 -6.32
C ILE A 10 11.48 5.93 -6.49
N MET A 11 12.43 5.30 -7.18
CA MET A 11 13.70 5.91 -7.53
C MET A 11 13.49 7.21 -8.32
N GLU A 12 12.62 7.19 -9.33
CA GLU A 12 12.28 8.37 -10.12
C GLU A 12 11.67 9.48 -9.27
N LYS A 13 10.67 9.15 -8.43
CA LYS A 13 10.04 10.11 -7.50
C LYS A 13 11.02 10.72 -6.50
N LYS A 14 12.02 9.95 -6.03
CA LYS A 14 13.06 10.42 -5.11
C LYS A 14 14.25 11.09 -5.83
N GLY A 15 14.25 11.17 -7.17
CA GLY A 15 15.38 11.71 -7.94
C GLY A 15 16.67 10.88 -7.84
N ILE A 16 16.54 9.59 -7.54
CA ILE A 16 17.65 8.67 -7.35
C ILE A 16 17.96 7.95 -8.67
N THR A 17 19.19 8.10 -9.15
CA THR A 17 19.63 7.45 -10.39
C THR A 17 20.18 6.05 -10.12
N ALA A 18 20.07 5.15 -11.10
CA ALA A 18 20.71 3.83 -11.02
C ALA A 18 22.23 3.90 -10.84
N TYR A 19 22.86 4.98 -11.32
CA TYR A 19 24.29 5.25 -11.08
C TYR A 19 24.57 5.49 -9.59
N LYS A 20 23.76 6.33 -8.93
CA LYS A 20 23.90 6.60 -7.50
C LYS A 20 23.70 5.33 -6.67
N VAL A 21 22.65 4.56 -6.97
CA VAL A 21 22.44 3.27 -6.29
C VAL A 21 23.62 2.33 -6.51
N ALA A 22 24.16 2.27 -7.72
CA ALA A 22 25.30 1.41 -8.01
C ALA A 22 26.55 1.78 -7.20
N GLN A 23 26.81 3.07 -7.05
CA GLN A 23 27.93 3.58 -6.26
C GLN A 23 27.75 3.25 -4.77
N ASP A 24 26.55 3.44 -4.23
CA ASP A 24 26.30 3.35 -2.79
C ASP A 24 26.05 1.92 -2.31
N THR A 25 25.59 1.02 -3.19
CA THR A 25 25.16 -0.34 -2.82
C THR A 25 25.98 -1.46 -3.45
N GLY A 26 26.86 -1.14 -4.41
CA GLY A 26 27.62 -2.12 -5.18
C GLY A 26 26.77 -2.96 -6.15
N ILE A 27 25.50 -2.61 -6.36
CA ILE A 27 24.68 -3.20 -7.42
C ILE A 27 25.18 -2.69 -8.77
N LYS A 28 25.52 -3.57 -9.72
CA LYS A 28 25.99 -3.11 -11.03
C LYS A 28 24.89 -2.32 -11.75
N GLN A 29 25.26 -1.21 -12.37
CA GLN A 29 24.31 -0.41 -13.17
C GLN A 29 23.65 -1.23 -14.29
N SER A 30 24.37 -2.19 -14.87
CA SER A 30 23.86 -3.12 -15.88
C SER A 30 22.73 -4.03 -15.37
N SER A 31 22.66 -4.28 -14.05
CA SER A 31 21.56 -5.04 -13.46
C SER A 31 20.22 -4.34 -13.67
N PHE A 32 20.17 -3.01 -13.50
CA PHE A 32 18.94 -2.23 -13.74
C PHE A 32 18.47 -2.31 -15.19
N SER A 33 19.39 -2.30 -16.16
CA SER A 33 19.06 -2.48 -17.57
C SER A 33 18.45 -3.86 -17.84
N ASN A 34 18.97 -4.92 -17.21
CA ASN A 34 18.43 -6.27 -17.35
C ASN A 34 17.04 -6.39 -16.71
N TRP A 35 16.84 -5.78 -15.54
CA TRP A 35 15.55 -5.86 -14.86
C TRP A 35 14.43 -5.14 -15.62
N LYS A 36 14.75 -3.96 -16.21
CA LYS A 36 13.85 -3.26 -17.13
C LYS A 36 13.43 -4.12 -18.32
N LYS A 37 14.31 -5.00 -18.81
CA LYS A 37 14.06 -5.90 -19.95
C LYS A 37 13.25 -7.15 -19.64
N GLY A 38 12.95 -7.45 -18.37
CA GLY A 38 12.20 -8.67 -18.03
C GLY A 38 12.88 -9.58 -17.01
N VAL A 39 14.18 -9.38 -16.74
CA VAL A 39 14.92 -10.29 -15.85
C VAL A 39 14.52 -10.02 -14.40
N GLU A 40 14.06 -11.03 -13.69
CA GLU A 40 13.69 -10.87 -12.28
C GLU A 40 14.94 -10.63 -11.40
N PRO A 41 14.96 -9.58 -10.56
CA PRO A 41 16.04 -9.37 -9.61
C PRO A 41 16.06 -10.47 -8.53
N PRO A 42 17.25 -10.95 -8.13
CA PRO A 42 17.36 -11.83 -6.96
C PRO A 42 16.84 -11.14 -5.69
N ALA A 43 16.23 -11.91 -4.79
CA ALA A 43 15.70 -11.40 -3.52
C ALA A 43 16.73 -10.57 -2.72
N SER A 44 17.99 -11.01 -2.68
CA SER A 44 19.08 -10.28 -2.00
C SER A 44 19.31 -8.87 -2.55
N LYS A 45 19.06 -8.64 -3.84
CA LYS A 45 19.15 -7.32 -4.46
C LYS A 45 17.92 -6.46 -4.17
N ILE A 46 16.74 -7.07 -4.10
CA ILE A 46 15.51 -6.40 -3.70
C ILE A 46 15.65 -5.88 -2.25
N GLU A 47 16.16 -6.70 -1.33
CA GLU A 47 16.37 -6.30 0.07
C GLU A 47 17.32 -5.11 0.21
N ILE A 48 18.42 -5.11 -0.57
CA ILE A 48 19.36 -3.97 -0.60
C ILE A 48 18.64 -2.70 -1.07
N LEU A 49 17.82 -2.81 -2.12
CA LEU A 49 17.06 -1.67 -2.65
C LEU A 49 16.01 -1.17 -1.65
N PHE A 50 15.32 -2.04 -0.91
CA PHE A 50 14.38 -1.63 0.13
C PHE A 50 15.07 -0.81 1.22
N LYS A 51 16.22 -1.30 1.70
CA LYS A 51 17.03 -0.60 2.72
C LYS A 51 17.54 0.74 2.20
N TYR A 52 18.08 0.76 0.98
CA TYR A 52 18.67 1.96 0.39
C TYR A 52 17.61 3.03 0.07
N LEU A 53 16.43 2.61 -0.40
CA LEU A 53 15.33 3.52 -0.72
C LEU A 53 14.48 3.84 0.50
N GLU A 54 14.75 3.27 1.68
CA GLU A 54 13.96 3.45 2.90
C GLU A 54 12.47 3.18 2.65
N VAL A 55 12.17 2.03 2.04
CA VAL A 55 10.79 1.60 1.76
C VAL A 55 10.51 0.22 2.32
N THR A 56 9.27 0.04 2.76
CA THR A 56 8.75 -1.21 3.29
C THR A 56 8.18 -2.09 2.16
N PRO A 57 8.09 -3.42 2.37
CA PRO A 57 7.34 -4.29 1.45
C PRO A 57 5.91 -3.80 1.21
N ASN A 58 5.26 -3.21 2.22
CA ASN A 58 3.88 -2.73 2.12
C ASN A 58 3.72 -1.60 1.09
N GLU A 59 4.65 -0.66 1.04
CA GLU A 59 4.67 0.44 0.06
C GLU A 59 4.88 -0.07 -1.38
N ILE A 60 5.55 -1.21 -1.52
CA ILE A 60 5.89 -1.83 -2.81
C ILE A 60 4.74 -2.70 -3.33
N TYR A 61 4.17 -3.55 -2.47
CA TYR A 61 3.08 -4.44 -2.83
C TYR A 61 1.69 -3.78 -2.72
N GLY A 62 1.63 -2.55 -2.21
CA GLY A 62 0.39 -1.79 -2.11
C GLY A 62 -0.50 -2.21 -0.93
N TYR A 63 0.06 -2.89 0.07
CA TYR A 63 -0.67 -3.18 1.32
C TYR A 63 -0.96 -1.90 2.13
N ASP A 64 -0.31 -0.79 1.80
CA ASP A 64 -0.53 0.54 2.41
C ASP A 64 -1.69 1.33 1.77
N GLN A 65 -2.47 0.71 0.89
CA GLN A 65 -3.68 1.35 0.33
C GLN A 65 -4.81 1.51 1.34
N THR A 66 -4.68 1.11 2.60
CA THR A 66 -5.72 1.33 3.62
C THR A 66 -6.14 2.80 3.74
N GLN A 67 -5.23 3.75 3.50
CA GLN A 67 -5.53 5.19 3.51
C GLN A 67 -6.37 5.67 2.30
N ASN A 68 -6.50 4.86 1.23
CA ASN A 68 -7.25 5.19 0.00
C ASN A 68 -8.38 4.19 -0.33
N LEU A 69 -8.68 3.22 0.54
CA LEU A 69 -9.79 2.27 0.37
C LEU A 69 -11.13 2.80 0.91
N LEU A 70 -11.06 3.77 1.82
CA LEU A 70 -12.24 4.32 2.48
C LEU A 70 -12.74 5.56 1.73
N ASN A 71 -14.03 5.57 1.41
CA ASN A 71 -14.70 6.77 0.92
C ASN A 71 -14.92 7.77 2.08
N GLU A 72 -15.28 9.00 1.75
CA GLU A 72 -15.46 10.05 2.76
C GLU A 72 -16.43 9.67 3.90
N PRO A 73 -17.60 9.06 3.64
CA PRO A 73 -18.46 8.55 4.71
C PRO A 73 -17.78 7.53 5.63
N GLN A 74 -16.95 6.64 5.09
CA GLN A 74 -16.25 5.64 5.88
C GLN A 74 -15.13 6.26 6.75
N LYS A 75 -14.46 7.30 6.25
CA LYS A 75 -13.46 8.05 7.04
C LYS A 75 -14.10 8.80 8.19
N GLU A 76 -15.22 9.47 7.93
CA GLU A 76 -16.02 10.16 8.96
C GLU A 76 -16.50 9.18 10.03
N MET A 77 -16.98 8.01 9.62
CA MET A 77 -17.38 6.95 10.55
C MET A 77 -16.24 6.55 11.49
N ILE A 78 -15.02 6.36 10.96
CA ILE A 78 -13.86 6.01 11.78
C ILE A 78 -13.55 7.13 12.76
N SER A 79 -13.52 8.39 12.31
CA SER A 79 -13.26 9.53 13.20
C SER A 79 -14.27 9.58 14.36
N ILE A 80 -15.55 9.37 14.07
CA ILE A 80 -16.59 9.34 15.11
C ILE A 80 -16.38 8.16 16.05
N MET A 81 -16.05 6.98 15.52
CA MET A 81 -15.85 5.78 16.34
C MET A 81 -14.62 5.90 17.26
N GLU A 82 -13.52 6.49 16.80
CA GLU A 82 -12.31 6.69 17.61
C GLU A 82 -12.57 7.53 18.88
N ASP A 83 -13.52 8.46 18.81
CA ASP A 83 -13.93 9.31 19.93
C ASP A 83 -14.95 8.62 20.88
N MET A 84 -15.44 7.44 20.53
CA MET A 84 -16.46 6.70 21.29
C MET A 84 -15.86 5.56 22.12
N GLU A 85 -16.40 5.35 23.31
CA GLU A 85 -16.13 4.14 24.11
C GLU A 85 -16.54 2.87 23.35
N GLU A 86 -15.76 1.80 23.48
CA GLU A 86 -15.95 0.53 22.74
C GLU A 86 -17.38 -0.03 22.87
N ARG A 87 -17.98 0.09 24.07
CA ARG A 87 -19.36 -0.34 24.31
C ARG A 87 -20.36 0.42 23.43
N GLU A 88 -20.16 1.73 23.24
CA GLU A 88 -21.04 2.55 22.41
C GLU A 88 -20.79 2.30 20.91
N GLN A 89 -19.54 2.00 20.52
CA GLN A 89 -19.22 1.58 19.16
C GLN A 89 -20.01 0.31 18.78
N TRP A 90 -20.08 -0.70 19.65
CA TRP A 90 -20.85 -1.92 19.41
C TRP A 90 -22.35 -1.68 19.24
N LYS A 91 -22.93 -0.72 19.98
CA LYS A 91 -24.32 -0.32 19.78
C LYS A 91 -24.52 0.32 18.41
N ALA A 92 -23.61 1.18 17.98
CA ALA A 92 -23.66 1.82 16.67
C ALA A 92 -23.59 0.78 15.53
N VAL A 93 -22.72 -0.24 15.67
CA VAL A 93 -22.65 -1.37 14.73
C VAL A 93 -24.00 -2.08 14.62
N GLY A 94 -24.64 -2.41 15.75
CA GLY A 94 -25.95 -3.08 15.74
C GLY A 94 -27.06 -2.26 15.07
N ILE A 95 -27.02 -0.93 15.19
CA ILE A 95 -27.97 -0.04 14.48
C ILE A 95 -27.76 -0.14 12.96
N ILE A 96 -26.50 -0.10 12.50
CA ILE A 96 -26.15 -0.17 11.07
C ILE A 96 -26.54 -1.53 10.50
N GLU A 97 -26.31 -2.62 11.24
CA GLU A 97 -26.72 -3.96 10.85
C GLU A 97 -28.23 -4.06 10.65
N ASN A 98 -29.02 -3.56 11.61
CA ASN A 98 -30.48 -3.55 11.52
C ASN A 98 -30.95 -2.77 10.29
N TYR A 99 -30.40 -1.58 10.07
CA TYR A 99 -30.70 -0.75 8.91
C TYR A 99 -30.37 -1.45 7.59
N SER A 100 -29.21 -2.12 7.51
CA SER A 100 -28.78 -2.89 6.33
C SER A 100 -29.71 -4.05 5.99
N GLN A 101 -30.19 -4.77 7.01
CA GLN A 101 -31.16 -5.87 6.82
C GLN A 101 -32.50 -5.36 6.31
N ASN A 102 -32.98 -4.22 6.84
CA ASN A 102 -34.24 -3.63 6.40
C ASN A 102 -34.19 -3.23 4.91
N ILE A 103 -33.11 -2.55 4.47
CA ILE A 103 -32.94 -2.20 3.04
C ILE A 103 -32.96 -3.44 2.15
N LYS A 104 -32.23 -4.50 2.51
CA LYS A 104 -32.21 -5.74 1.71
C LYS A 104 -33.61 -6.34 1.59
N SER A 105 -34.39 -6.33 2.66
CA SER A 105 -35.76 -6.85 2.66
C SER A 105 -36.76 -6.02 1.85
N GLU A 106 -36.47 -4.75 1.59
CA GLU A 106 -37.29 -3.87 0.75
C GLU A 106 -36.97 -4.04 -0.74
N VAL A 107 -35.73 -4.36 -1.08
CA VAL A 107 -35.28 -4.57 -2.48
C VAL A 107 -35.70 -5.94 -3.03
N GLU A 108 -35.91 -6.93 -2.17
CA GLU A 108 -36.32 -8.30 -2.55
C GLU A 108 -37.85 -8.50 -2.69
N LYS A 109 -38.65 -7.44 -2.49
CA LYS A 109 -40.12 -7.44 -2.69
C LYS A 109 -40.50 -6.89 -4.05
#